data_AF-A0A8E2WGW3-F1
#
_entry.id   AF-A0A8E2WGW3-F1
#
_cell.length_a   1.000
_cell.length_b   1.000
_cell.length_c   1.000
_cell.angle_alpha   90.00
_cell.angle_beta   90.00
_cell.angle_gamma   90.00
#
_symmetry.space_group_name_H-M   'P 1'
#
loop_
_entity.id
_entity.type
_entity.pdbx_description
1 polymer ?
#
loop_
_entity_poly.entity_id
_entity_poly.type
_entity_poly.pdbx_seq_one_letter_code
_entity_poly.pdbx_strand_id
1 'polypeptide(L)'
;MSDPANTTPRRALIVVDVQNDYDGGNLAIQHPPFRDSVVNVARAMDAATAAGIKVVVVKQMAPETSPIFAKGSHGGELHPEIARRERDHYVEKNLPSAFTGTDLEDWLRANAIDTITVVGYMTHNCDLSTIIHAVHMGFAVEFLSDATGSVPYANSAGYASAEEIHRVVTIILQSRFAAVLKTAEWVECLKTGALPERDTIFGSNQRRCHAALPRAIRKRKGRRIAAAPFSSKLQSLRTGLRSGRPR
;
A
#
# COMPACT_ATOMS: atom_id res chain seq x y z
N MET A 1 -24.48 -29.97 7.25
CA MET A 1 -24.22 -28.52 7.20
C MET A 1 -23.21 -28.22 8.30
N SER A 2 -21.94 -28.08 7.92
CA SER A 2 -20.85 -27.69 8.82
C SER A 2 -20.97 -26.21 9.15
N ASP A 3 -20.77 -25.87 10.42
CA ASP A 3 -20.83 -24.53 10.97
C ASP A 3 -19.81 -23.59 10.27
N PRO A 4 -20.24 -22.48 9.63
CA PRO A 4 -19.35 -21.59 8.88
C PRO A 4 -18.42 -20.74 9.77
N ALA A 5 -18.49 -20.87 11.10
CA ALA A 5 -17.78 -20.00 12.04
C ALA A 5 -16.40 -20.51 12.52
N ASN A 6 -15.94 -21.70 12.10
CA ASN A 6 -14.76 -22.32 12.72
C ASN A 6 -13.84 -23.11 11.77
N THR A 7 -13.47 -22.52 10.64
CA THR A 7 -12.41 -23.07 9.78
C THR A 7 -11.15 -22.24 9.92
N THR A 8 -10.04 -22.87 10.32
CA THR A 8 -8.71 -22.26 10.30
C THR A 8 -8.40 -21.74 8.89
N PRO A 9 -8.01 -20.47 8.73
CA PRO A 9 -7.78 -19.90 7.40
C PRO A 9 -6.69 -20.65 6.65
N ARG A 10 -6.95 -20.98 5.38
CA ARG A 10 -5.97 -21.62 4.51
C ARG A 10 -5.17 -20.54 3.80
N ARG A 11 -4.03 -20.18 4.42
CA ARG A 11 -3.20 -19.04 4.04
C ARG A 11 -2.19 -19.36 2.94
N ALA A 12 -1.86 -18.34 2.12
CA ALA A 12 -0.62 -18.24 1.37
C ALA A 12 0.05 -16.89 1.63
N LEU A 13 1.37 -16.89 1.83
CA LEU A 13 2.19 -15.68 1.92
C LEU A 13 2.61 -15.25 0.51
N ILE A 14 2.28 -14.02 0.13
CA ILE A 14 2.64 -13.43 -1.16
C ILE A 14 3.72 -12.37 -0.92
N VAL A 15 4.94 -12.64 -1.41
CA VAL A 15 6.11 -11.78 -1.31
C VAL A 15 6.23 -10.97 -2.60
N VAL A 16 5.82 -9.71 -2.55
CA VAL A 16 5.67 -8.84 -3.72
C VAL A 16 6.93 -8.03 -3.98
N ASP A 17 7.55 -8.25 -5.14
CA ASP A 17 8.58 -7.40 -5.76
C ASP A 17 9.75 -7.00 -4.83
N VAL A 18 10.21 -7.90 -3.96
CA VAL A 18 11.36 -7.63 -3.11
C VAL A 18 12.65 -7.77 -3.92
N GLN A 19 12.95 -6.73 -4.70
CA GLN A 19 14.02 -6.61 -5.69
C GLN A 19 15.05 -5.54 -5.31
N ASN A 20 16.24 -5.59 -5.90
CA ASN A 20 17.37 -4.72 -5.52
C ASN A 20 17.13 -3.23 -5.82
N ASP A 21 16.27 -2.87 -6.77
CA ASP A 21 15.94 -1.45 -7.03
C ASP A 21 15.32 -0.73 -5.83
N TYR A 22 14.73 -1.48 -4.90
CA TYR A 22 14.19 -0.97 -3.65
C TYR A 22 15.25 -0.81 -2.55
N ASP A 23 16.43 -1.41 -2.69
CA ASP A 23 17.55 -1.32 -1.75
C ASP A 23 18.59 -0.29 -2.21
N GLY A 24 18.38 0.98 -1.83
CA GLY A 24 19.32 2.06 -2.16
C GLY A 24 19.44 2.42 -3.65
N GLY A 25 18.65 1.78 -4.53
CA GLY A 25 18.61 2.03 -5.97
C GLY A 25 17.75 3.24 -6.39
N ASN A 26 17.37 3.26 -7.68
CA ASN A 26 16.58 4.34 -8.28
C ASN A 26 15.14 4.45 -7.72
N LEU A 27 14.69 3.47 -6.94
CA LEU A 27 13.38 3.45 -6.30
C LEU A 27 13.48 3.01 -4.83
N ALA A 28 14.51 3.47 -4.11
CA ALA A 28 14.77 3.04 -2.73
C ALA A 28 13.59 3.27 -1.78
N ILE A 29 13.19 2.22 -1.05
CA ILE A 29 12.16 2.30 0.01
C ILE A 29 12.65 3.16 1.17
N GLN A 30 11.80 4.09 1.60
CA GLN A 30 12.14 5.04 2.67
C GLN A 30 11.29 4.88 3.93
N HIS A 31 10.10 4.28 3.85
CA HIS A 31 9.28 4.03 5.04
C HIS A 31 8.34 2.81 4.91
N PRO A 32 8.34 1.91 5.91
CA PRO A 32 9.41 1.68 6.89
C PRO A 32 10.79 1.53 6.21
N PRO A 33 11.92 1.78 6.89
CA PRO A 33 13.25 1.65 6.28
C PRO A 33 13.42 0.26 5.65
N PHE A 34 13.98 0.19 4.42
CA PHE A 34 14.15 -1.07 3.69
C PHE A 34 14.84 -2.16 4.52
N ARG A 35 15.96 -1.81 5.16
CA ARG A 35 16.75 -2.72 6.01
C ARG A 35 15.95 -3.37 7.14
N ASP A 36 14.91 -2.68 7.64
CA ASP A 36 14.09 -3.18 8.74
C ASP A 36 12.93 -4.02 8.17
N SER A 37 12.31 -3.56 7.08
CA SER A 37 11.19 -4.28 6.46
C SER A 37 11.61 -5.58 5.77
N VAL A 38 12.77 -5.63 5.12
CA VAL A 38 13.28 -6.86 4.47
C VAL A 38 13.57 -7.97 5.49
N VAL A 39 14.01 -7.61 6.70
CA VAL A 39 14.18 -8.57 7.81
C VAL A 39 12.83 -9.14 8.26
N ASN A 40 11.79 -8.32 8.27
CA ASN A 40 10.44 -8.79 8.59
C ASN A 40 9.82 -9.62 7.46
N VAL A 41 10.09 -9.30 6.19
CA VAL A 41 9.71 -10.16 5.04
C VAL A 41 10.36 -11.54 5.21
N ALA A 42 11.66 -11.57 5.45
CA ALA A 42 12.41 -12.80 5.69
C ALA A 42 11.83 -13.62 6.85
N ARG A 43 11.54 -12.97 7.98
CA ARG A 43 10.90 -13.59 9.14
C ARG A 43 9.51 -14.14 8.81
N ALA A 44 8.71 -13.43 8.01
CA ALA A 44 7.40 -13.90 7.57
C ALA A 44 7.51 -15.14 6.68
N MET A 45 8.48 -15.18 5.75
CA MET A 45 8.75 -16.37 4.94
C MET A 45 9.16 -17.56 5.81
N ASP A 46 10.10 -17.36 6.73
CA ASP A 46 10.60 -18.43 7.61
C ASP A 46 9.46 -18.98 8.50
N ALA A 47 8.60 -18.10 9.02
CA ALA A 47 7.43 -18.50 9.80
C ALA A 47 6.35 -19.20 8.95
N ALA A 48 6.13 -18.75 7.71
CA ALA A 48 5.21 -19.40 6.78
C ALA A 48 5.65 -20.84 6.51
N THR A 49 6.92 -21.02 6.14
CA THR A 49 7.50 -22.35 5.87
C THR A 49 7.40 -23.25 7.10
N ALA A 50 7.74 -22.75 8.29
CA ALA A 50 7.63 -23.52 9.53
C ALA A 50 6.18 -23.93 9.87
N ALA A 51 5.19 -23.13 9.47
CA ALA A 51 3.77 -23.40 9.66
C ALA A 51 3.13 -24.20 8.51
N GLY A 52 3.90 -24.60 7.48
CA GLY A 52 3.38 -25.26 6.29
C GLY A 52 2.50 -24.36 5.41
N ILE A 53 2.60 -23.04 5.58
CA ILE A 53 1.92 -22.04 4.75
C ILE A 53 2.69 -21.89 3.45
N LYS A 54 1.96 -21.88 2.35
CA LYS A 54 2.50 -21.73 1.01
C LYS A 54 3.12 -20.35 0.79
N VAL A 55 4.31 -20.29 0.21
CA VAL A 55 5.03 -19.04 -0.11
C VAL A 55 5.08 -18.82 -1.61
N VAL A 56 4.55 -17.70 -2.06
CA VAL A 56 4.61 -17.24 -3.45
C VAL A 56 5.53 -16.03 -3.52
N VAL A 57 6.52 -16.07 -4.43
CA VAL A 57 7.39 -14.91 -4.70
C VAL A 57 7.00 -14.29 -6.03
N VAL A 58 6.81 -12.98 -6.04
CA VAL A 58 6.46 -12.20 -7.22
C VAL A 58 7.63 -11.29 -7.60
N LYS A 59 7.94 -11.23 -8.90
CA LYS A 59 8.98 -10.35 -9.47
C LYS A 59 8.37 -9.43 -10.53
N GLN A 60 8.58 -8.12 -10.38
CA GLN A 60 8.25 -7.13 -11.40
C GLN A 60 9.29 -7.16 -12.52
N MET A 61 8.80 -7.18 -13.76
CA MET A 61 9.58 -7.15 -14.98
C MET A 61 9.31 -5.86 -15.75
N ALA A 62 10.37 -5.26 -16.26
CA ALA A 62 10.31 -4.15 -17.22
C ALA A 62 11.28 -4.40 -18.39
N PRO A 63 11.09 -3.70 -19.53
CA PRO A 63 12.04 -3.77 -20.65
C PRO A 63 13.48 -3.45 -20.22
N GLU A 64 14.46 -3.96 -20.95
CA GLU A 64 15.90 -3.75 -20.67
C GLU A 64 16.30 -2.28 -20.61
N THR A 65 15.57 -1.41 -21.31
CA THR A 65 15.79 0.04 -21.33
C THR A 65 15.16 0.79 -20.16
N SER A 66 14.46 0.11 -19.27
CA SER A 66 13.77 0.74 -18.14
C SER A 66 14.76 1.27 -17.10
N PRO A 67 14.51 2.43 -16.46
CA PRO A 67 15.38 2.93 -15.39
C PRO A 67 15.27 2.11 -14.08
N ILE A 68 14.22 1.28 -13.96
CA ILE A 68 13.89 0.43 -12.82
C ILE A 68 13.33 -0.91 -13.33
N PHE A 69 13.59 -1.99 -12.60
CA PHE A 69 13.17 -3.36 -12.89
C PHE A 69 13.57 -3.86 -14.28
N ALA A 70 14.61 -3.27 -14.87
CA ALA A 70 15.08 -3.65 -16.19
C ALA A 70 15.50 -5.11 -16.22
N LYS A 71 14.98 -5.86 -17.19
CA LYS A 71 15.35 -7.26 -17.41
C LYS A 71 16.88 -7.38 -17.55
N GLY A 72 17.47 -8.33 -16.82
CA GLY A 72 18.92 -8.58 -16.83
C GLY A 72 19.77 -7.57 -16.04
N SER A 73 19.18 -6.54 -15.45
CA SER A 73 19.89 -5.60 -14.58
C SER A 73 19.97 -6.13 -13.14
N HIS A 74 20.97 -5.68 -12.38
CA HIS A 74 21.07 -5.98 -10.95
C HIS A 74 19.84 -5.49 -10.17
N GLY A 75 19.36 -4.26 -10.46
CA GLY A 75 18.19 -3.65 -9.82
C GLY A 75 16.91 -4.47 -10.03
N GLY A 76 16.78 -5.07 -11.22
CA GLY A 76 15.68 -5.95 -11.55
C GLY A 76 15.75 -7.34 -10.93
N GLU A 77 16.84 -7.77 -10.32
CA GLU A 77 16.90 -9.09 -9.65
C GLU A 77 16.28 -9.06 -8.25
N LEU A 78 15.80 -10.23 -7.80
CA LEU A 78 15.33 -10.40 -6.42
C LEU A 78 16.46 -10.05 -5.44
N HIS A 79 16.08 -9.46 -4.31
CA HIS A 79 17.01 -9.22 -3.23
C HIS A 79 17.58 -10.55 -2.71
N PRO A 80 18.89 -10.66 -2.43
CA PRO A 80 19.54 -11.93 -2.05
C PRO A 80 18.85 -12.65 -0.89
N GLU A 81 18.29 -11.87 0.04
CA GLU A 81 17.60 -12.39 1.20
C GLU A 81 16.31 -13.15 0.87
N ILE A 82 15.65 -12.79 -0.24
CA ILE A 82 14.47 -13.51 -0.74
C ILE A 82 14.87 -14.60 -1.72
N ALA A 83 15.86 -14.32 -2.58
CA ALA A 83 16.35 -15.27 -3.58
C ALA A 83 16.88 -16.57 -2.97
N ARG A 84 17.48 -16.52 -1.77
CA ARG A 84 18.04 -17.69 -1.07
C ARG A 84 17.01 -18.56 -0.34
N ARG A 85 15.76 -18.10 -0.23
CA ARG A 85 14.71 -18.81 0.51
C ARG A 85 13.85 -19.66 -0.43
N GLU A 86 13.33 -20.76 0.09
CA GLU A 86 12.40 -21.60 -0.65
C GLU A 86 11.09 -20.88 -0.94
N ARG A 87 10.46 -21.26 -2.05
CA ARG A 87 9.15 -20.78 -2.49
C ARG A 87 8.39 -21.92 -3.15
N ASP A 88 7.09 -21.99 -2.92
CA ASP A 88 6.19 -22.96 -3.53
C ASP A 88 5.75 -22.54 -4.95
N HIS A 89 5.73 -21.23 -5.21
CA HIS A 89 5.39 -20.68 -6.51
C HIS A 89 6.16 -19.40 -6.82
N TYR A 90 6.29 -19.10 -8.11
CA TYR A 90 7.01 -17.94 -8.60
C TYR A 90 6.24 -17.29 -9.74
N VAL A 91 6.00 -15.99 -9.61
CA VAL A 91 5.21 -15.21 -10.56
C VAL A 91 6.05 -14.05 -11.09
N GLU A 92 6.14 -13.93 -12.41
CA GLU A 92 6.64 -12.72 -13.05
C GLU A 92 5.46 -11.88 -13.54
N LYS A 93 5.52 -10.57 -13.31
CA LYS A 93 4.48 -9.64 -13.72
C LYS A 93 5.07 -8.38 -14.35
N ASN A 94 4.30 -7.73 -15.21
CA ASN A 94 4.64 -6.45 -15.82
C ASN A 94 3.66 -5.32 -15.43
N LEU A 95 2.59 -5.64 -14.70
CA LEU A 95 1.60 -4.69 -14.17
C LEU A 95 1.66 -4.64 -12.64
N PRO A 96 1.10 -3.59 -12.00
CA PRO A 96 1.13 -3.47 -10.54
C PRO A 96 0.53 -4.69 -9.81
N SER A 97 -0.65 -5.14 -10.22
CA SER A 97 -1.32 -6.30 -9.61
C SER A 97 -0.65 -7.62 -10.00
N ALA A 98 -0.36 -8.47 -9.01
CA ALA A 98 0.21 -9.80 -9.22
C ALA A 98 -0.75 -10.80 -9.86
N PHE A 99 -2.02 -10.44 -10.06
CA PHE A 99 -3.03 -11.31 -10.69
C PHE A 99 -3.21 -11.06 -12.19
N THR A 100 -2.99 -9.83 -12.66
CA THR A 100 -3.36 -9.49 -14.03
C THR A 100 -2.40 -10.11 -15.02
N GLY A 101 -2.90 -11.05 -15.83
CA GLY A 101 -2.10 -11.72 -16.86
C GLY A 101 -1.08 -12.71 -16.30
N THR A 102 -1.30 -13.22 -15.08
CA THR A 102 -0.47 -14.24 -14.42
C THR A 102 -1.31 -15.47 -14.09
N ASP A 103 -0.67 -16.53 -13.59
CA ASP A 103 -1.33 -17.77 -13.14
C ASP A 103 -1.66 -17.76 -11.63
N LEU A 104 -1.52 -16.61 -10.94
CA LEU A 104 -1.60 -16.54 -9.49
C LEU A 104 -2.96 -16.99 -8.96
N GLU A 105 -4.07 -16.54 -9.57
CA GLU A 105 -5.40 -16.96 -9.11
C GLU A 105 -5.57 -18.48 -9.23
N ASP A 106 -5.32 -19.04 -10.42
CA ASP A 106 -5.47 -20.47 -10.68
C ASP A 106 -4.64 -21.30 -9.70
N TRP A 107 -3.41 -20.88 -9.43
CA TRP A 107 -2.52 -21.53 -8.48
C TRP A 107 -3.08 -21.49 -7.05
N LEU A 108 -3.58 -20.33 -6.60
CA LEU A 108 -4.19 -20.18 -5.27
C LEU A 108 -5.45 -21.04 -5.13
N ARG A 109 -6.30 -21.09 -6.17
CA ARG A 109 -7.53 -21.92 -6.20
C ARG A 109 -7.21 -23.41 -6.20
N ALA A 110 -6.23 -23.85 -6.99
CA ALA A 110 -5.77 -25.24 -7.01
C ALA A 110 -5.22 -25.68 -5.65
N ASN A 111 -4.63 -24.75 -4.89
CA ASN A 111 -4.17 -24.96 -3.53
C ASN A 111 -5.23 -24.62 -2.47
N ALA A 112 -6.50 -24.44 -2.86
CA ALA A 112 -7.63 -24.10 -2.00
C ALA A 112 -7.33 -23.01 -0.95
N ILE A 113 -6.54 -22.02 -1.34
CA ILE A 113 -6.24 -20.84 -0.52
C ILE A 113 -7.50 -19.98 -0.43
N ASP A 114 -7.85 -19.56 0.78
CA ASP A 114 -8.94 -18.61 1.04
C ASP A 114 -8.43 -17.24 1.51
N THR A 115 -7.20 -17.20 2.03
CA THR A 115 -6.60 -16.02 2.66
C THR A 115 -5.20 -15.79 2.11
N ILE A 116 -4.90 -14.59 1.64
CA ILE A 116 -3.54 -14.20 1.29
C ILE A 116 -2.96 -13.25 2.34
N THR A 117 -1.70 -13.46 2.71
CA THR A 117 -0.92 -12.53 3.54
C THR A 117 0.06 -11.82 2.63
N VAL A 118 -0.02 -10.49 2.52
CA VAL A 118 0.80 -9.70 1.59
C VAL A 118 1.96 -9.02 2.34
N VAL A 119 3.16 -9.20 1.80
CA VAL A 119 4.42 -8.54 2.20
C VAL A 119 5.16 -8.07 0.96
N GLY A 120 6.14 -7.18 1.11
CA GLY A 120 6.94 -6.66 0.00
C GLY A 120 6.59 -5.22 -0.39
N TYR A 121 6.73 -4.88 -1.67
CA TYR A 121 6.76 -3.49 -2.12
C TYR A 121 6.04 -3.25 -3.46
N MET A 122 5.46 -2.08 -3.70
CA MET A 122 5.22 -0.99 -2.75
C MET A 122 3.81 -1.04 -2.17
N THR A 123 3.68 -0.64 -0.91
CA THR A 123 2.41 -0.59 -0.17
C THR A 123 1.30 0.07 -0.96
N HIS A 124 1.58 1.20 -1.62
CA HIS A 124 0.60 2.03 -2.30
C HIS A 124 0.43 1.71 -3.80
N ASN A 125 1.21 0.77 -4.35
CA ASN A 125 1.20 0.45 -5.77
C ASN A 125 0.98 -1.04 -6.02
N CYS A 126 2.04 -1.85 -5.97
CA CYS A 126 1.96 -3.28 -6.28
C CYS A 126 1.14 -4.05 -5.25
N ASP A 127 1.40 -3.79 -3.96
CA ASP A 127 0.68 -4.42 -2.86
C ASP A 127 -0.80 -4.01 -2.91
N LEU A 128 -1.10 -2.70 -2.93
CA LEU A 128 -2.46 -2.19 -2.97
C LEU A 128 -3.26 -2.75 -4.15
N SER A 129 -2.67 -2.78 -5.35
CA SER A 129 -3.34 -3.30 -6.55
C SER A 129 -3.64 -4.80 -6.42
N THR A 130 -2.68 -5.57 -5.91
CA THR A 130 -2.82 -7.01 -5.67
C THR A 130 -3.90 -7.28 -4.61
N ILE A 131 -3.89 -6.52 -3.51
CA ILE A 131 -4.87 -6.64 -2.42
C ILE A 131 -6.28 -6.30 -2.90
N ILE A 132 -6.45 -5.19 -3.63
CA ILE A 132 -7.76 -4.80 -4.16
C ILE A 132 -8.30 -5.89 -5.10
N HIS A 133 -7.47 -6.42 -6.01
CA HIS A 133 -7.87 -7.53 -6.87
C HIS A 133 -8.28 -8.75 -6.05
N ALA A 134 -7.46 -9.18 -5.09
CA ALA A 134 -7.73 -10.34 -4.22
C ALA A 134 -9.09 -10.22 -3.52
N VAL A 135 -9.39 -9.05 -2.94
CA VAL A 135 -10.67 -8.79 -2.27
C VAL A 135 -11.84 -8.91 -3.24
N HIS A 136 -11.73 -8.36 -4.46
CA HIS A 136 -12.79 -8.44 -5.46
C HIS A 136 -13.00 -9.87 -6.00
N MET A 137 -11.96 -10.72 -5.94
CA MET A 137 -12.06 -12.15 -6.25
C MET A 137 -12.51 -13.00 -5.04
N GLY A 138 -12.80 -12.38 -3.90
CA GLY A 138 -13.34 -13.06 -2.71
C GLY A 138 -12.31 -13.69 -1.79
N PHE A 139 -11.02 -13.39 -1.94
CA PHE A 139 -10.01 -13.78 -0.95
C PHE A 139 -10.10 -12.87 0.30
N ALA A 140 -9.91 -13.46 1.47
CA ALA A 140 -9.53 -12.69 2.64
C ALA A 140 -8.07 -12.22 2.50
N VAL A 141 -7.76 -11.07 3.07
CA VAL A 141 -6.42 -10.47 2.94
C VAL A 141 -5.90 -10.05 4.31
N GLU A 142 -4.64 -10.40 4.58
CA GLU A 142 -3.81 -9.90 5.67
C GLU A 142 -2.67 -9.06 5.06
N PHE A 143 -2.23 -8.00 5.73
CA PHE A 143 -1.18 -7.10 5.25
C PHE A 143 -0.21 -6.77 6.38
N LEU A 144 1.07 -7.14 6.21
CA LEU A 144 2.07 -6.92 7.26
C LEU A 144 2.74 -5.55 7.07
N SER A 145 2.27 -4.58 7.85
CA SER A 145 2.67 -3.17 7.74
C SER A 145 4.17 -2.93 7.98
N ASP A 146 4.84 -3.80 8.73
CA ASP A 146 6.28 -3.70 9.03
C ASP A 146 7.15 -4.59 8.12
N ALA A 147 6.55 -5.39 7.24
CA ALA A 147 7.22 -6.17 6.17
C ALA A 147 6.87 -5.62 4.79
N THR A 148 6.53 -4.33 4.71
CA THR A 148 6.19 -3.64 3.47
C THR A 148 6.79 -2.24 3.49
N GLY A 149 6.58 -1.44 2.45
CA GLY A 149 7.11 -0.07 2.43
C GLY A 149 6.73 0.76 1.21
N SER A 150 7.05 2.05 1.30
CA SER A 150 6.80 3.06 0.26
C SER A 150 8.00 3.97 0.04
N VAL A 151 7.93 4.70 -1.08
CA VAL A 151 8.82 5.81 -1.46
C VAL A 151 8.04 7.13 -1.39
N PRO A 152 8.69 8.30 -1.26
CA PRO A 152 8.01 9.59 -1.39
C PRO A 152 7.72 9.90 -2.85
N TYR A 153 6.66 10.68 -3.11
CA TYR A 153 6.34 11.18 -4.45
C TYR A 153 6.15 12.69 -4.47
N ALA A 154 6.58 13.31 -5.57
CA ALA A 154 6.27 14.67 -5.94
C ALA A 154 5.87 14.69 -7.43
N ASN A 155 4.71 15.25 -7.74
CA ASN A 155 4.27 15.44 -9.12
C ASN A 155 3.28 16.62 -9.18
N SER A 156 2.57 16.79 -10.31
CA SER A 156 1.61 17.89 -10.50
C SER A 156 0.45 17.91 -9.50
N ALA A 157 0.16 16.78 -8.83
CA ALA A 157 -0.89 16.70 -7.80
C ALA A 157 -0.40 17.10 -6.40
N GLY A 158 0.91 17.21 -6.18
CA GLY A 158 1.51 17.62 -4.92
C GLY A 158 2.68 16.74 -4.47
N TYR A 159 2.98 16.81 -3.18
CA TYR A 159 4.03 16.04 -2.52
C TYR A 159 3.44 15.22 -1.37
N ALA A 160 3.90 13.99 -1.21
CA ALA A 160 3.68 13.18 -0.02
C ALA A 160 4.95 12.40 0.31
N SER A 161 5.29 12.36 1.60
CA SER A 161 6.41 11.57 2.09
C SER A 161 6.10 10.07 2.06
N ALA A 162 7.14 9.23 2.08
CA ALA A 162 6.96 7.78 2.17
C ALA A 162 6.14 7.35 3.40
N GLU A 163 6.35 8.01 4.54
CA GLU A 163 5.59 7.76 5.77
C GLU A 163 4.11 8.07 5.57
N GLU A 164 3.79 9.23 5.00
CA GLU A 164 2.39 9.62 4.76
C GLU A 164 1.70 8.64 3.82
N ILE A 165 2.37 8.29 2.71
CA ILE A 165 1.83 7.34 1.72
C ILE A 165 1.59 5.98 2.38
N HIS A 166 2.61 5.41 3.03
CA HIS A 166 2.49 4.10 3.68
C HIS A 166 1.39 4.13 4.77
N ARG A 167 1.43 5.09 5.70
CA ARG A 167 0.44 5.20 6.78
C ARG A 167 -0.98 5.37 6.26
N VAL A 168 -1.21 6.24 5.28
CA VAL A 168 -2.56 6.47 4.74
C VAL A 168 -3.10 5.22 4.08
N VAL A 169 -2.30 4.55 3.25
CA VAL A 169 -2.72 3.31 2.59
C VAL A 169 -2.98 2.21 3.62
N THR A 170 -2.11 2.05 4.62
CA THR A 170 -2.30 1.09 5.72
C THR A 170 -3.62 1.33 6.48
N ILE A 171 -3.98 2.59 6.76
CA ILE A 171 -5.28 2.93 7.38
C ILE A 171 -6.45 2.56 6.45
N ILE A 172 -6.35 2.87 5.16
CA ILE A 172 -7.39 2.53 4.17
C ILE A 172 -7.56 1.02 4.07
N LEU A 173 -6.46 0.27 4.01
CA LEU A 173 -6.46 -1.19 3.97
C LEU A 173 -7.17 -1.75 5.21
N GLN A 174 -6.82 -1.30 6.43
CA GLN A 174 -7.44 -1.78 7.66
C GLN A 174 -8.95 -1.52 7.68
N SER A 175 -9.38 -0.36 7.16
CA SER A 175 -10.79 0.03 7.18
C SER A 175 -11.71 -0.83 6.30
N ARG A 176 -11.15 -1.59 5.33
CA ARG A 176 -11.99 -2.31 4.36
C ARG A 176 -11.37 -3.54 3.72
N PHE A 177 -10.10 -3.48 3.33
CA PHE A 177 -9.52 -4.42 2.37
C PHE A 177 -8.73 -5.55 3.05
N ALA A 178 -8.00 -5.26 4.12
CA ALA A 178 -7.13 -6.24 4.78
C ALA A 178 -7.22 -6.18 6.30
N ALA A 179 -6.85 -7.27 6.97
CA ALA A 179 -6.40 -7.24 8.36
C ALA A 179 -4.94 -6.77 8.35
N VAL A 180 -4.69 -5.59 8.91
CA VAL A 180 -3.38 -4.96 9.00
C VAL A 180 -2.80 -5.24 10.38
N LEU A 181 -1.58 -5.76 10.38
CA LEU A 181 -0.87 -6.13 11.60
C LEU A 181 0.65 -6.04 11.39
N LYS A 182 1.41 -6.21 12.46
CA LYS A 182 2.85 -6.40 12.42
C LYS A 182 3.18 -7.87 12.23
N THR A 183 4.36 -8.14 11.69
CA THR A 183 4.88 -9.49 11.45
C THR A 183 4.91 -10.31 12.73
N ALA A 184 5.27 -9.69 13.87
CA ALA A 184 5.28 -10.38 15.15
C ALA A 184 3.89 -10.83 15.61
N GLU A 185 2.87 -10.01 15.38
CA GLU A 185 1.48 -10.33 15.72
C GLU A 185 0.95 -11.45 14.81
N TRP A 186 1.29 -11.39 13.52
CA TRP A 186 0.92 -12.44 12.57
C TRP A 186 1.52 -13.80 12.94
N VAL A 187 2.81 -13.83 13.30
CA VAL A 187 3.47 -15.05 13.78
C VAL A 187 2.79 -15.60 15.03
N GLU A 188 2.28 -14.74 15.92
CA GLU A 188 1.54 -15.17 17.10
C GLU A 188 0.15 -15.73 16.74
N CYS A 189 -0.55 -15.10 15.78
CA CYS A 189 -1.79 -15.64 15.20
C CYS A 189 -1.58 -17.05 14.61
N LEU A 190 -0.45 -17.30 13.94
CA LEU A 190 -0.14 -18.63 13.40
C LEU A 190 0.03 -19.68 14.50
N LYS A 191 0.66 -19.33 15.63
CA LYS A 191 0.89 -20.25 16.75
C LYS A 191 -0.39 -20.55 17.53
N THR A 192 -1.21 -19.53 17.74
CA THR A 192 -2.38 -19.60 18.62
C THR A 192 -3.67 -19.96 17.87
N GLY A 193 -3.68 -19.82 16.55
CA GLY A 193 -4.89 -19.93 15.73
C GLY A 193 -5.81 -18.71 15.83
N ALA A 194 -5.42 -17.66 16.58
CA ALA A 194 -6.20 -16.43 16.69
C ALA A 194 -6.32 -15.74 15.33
N LEU A 195 -7.51 -15.23 15.01
CA LEU A 195 -7.73 -14.45 13.80
C LEU A 195 -7.31 -12.99 14.01
N PRO A 196 -6.65 -12.36 13.04
CA PRO A 196 -6.29 -10.96 13.16
C PRO A 196 -7.51 -10.04 13.07
N GLU A 197 -7.46 -8.90 13.75
CA GLU A 197 -8.54 -7.93 13.75
C GLU A 197 -8.74 -7.30 12.36
N ARG A 198 -10.00 -7.23 11.94
CA ARG A 198 -10.42 -6.46 10.76
C ARG A 198 -11.34 -5.32 11.18
N ASP A 199 -11.16 -4.17 10.54
CA ASP A 199 -12.01 -3.02 10.78
C ASP A 199 -13.05 -2.82 9.65
N THR A 200 -13.92 -1.84 9.83
CA THR A 200 -14.94 -1.42 8.87
C THR A 200 -14.86 0.08 8.64
N ILE A 201 -15.27 0.52 7.45
CA ILE A 201 -15.31 1.94 7.07
C ILE A 201 -16.05 2.77 8.13
N PHE A 202 -17.21 2.27 8.58
CA PHE A 202 -18.00 2.95 9.61
C PHE A 202 -17.24 3.02 10.94
N GLY A 203 -16.70 1.89 11.42
CA GLY A 203 -15.94 1.82 12.67
C GLY A 203 -14.72 2.76 12.67
N SER A 204 -13.91 2.70 11.61
CA SER A 204 -12.75 3.57 11.44
C SER A 204 -13.17 5.06 11.44
N ASN A 205 -14.26 5.41 10.73
CA ASN A 205 -14.75 6.78 10.69
C ASN A 205 -15.30 7.25 12.04
N GLN A 206 -15.95 6.40 12.85
CA GLN A 206 -16.45 6.81 14.18
C GLN A 206 -15.32 7.10 15.17
N ARG A 207 -14.23 6.32 15.13
CA ARG A 207 -13.08 6.53 16.02
C ARG A 207 -12.31 7.82 15.75
N ARG A 208 -12.52 8.48 14.61
CA ARG A 208 -11.92 9.80 14.31
C ARG A 208 -12.21 10.85 15.38
N CYS A 209 -13.39 10.78 16.01
CA CYS A 209 -13.82 11.74 17.02
C CYS A 209 -13.00 11.65 18.31
N HIS A 210 -12.33 10.51 18.54
CA HIS A 210 -11.49 10.24 19.70
C HIS A 210 -9.99 10.22 19.35
N ALA A 211 -9.64 10.24 18.07
CA ALA A 211 -8.26 10.24 17.62
C ALA A 211 -7.57 11.58 17.91
N ALA A 212 -6.43 11.54 18.60
CA ALA A 212 -5.60 12.72 18.81
C ALA A 212 -5.08 13.23 17.46
N LEU A 213 -5.66 14.32 16.95
CA LEU A 213 -5.18 14.97 15.73
C LEU A 213 -3.69 15.36 15.89
N PRO A 214 -2.82 15.08 14.89
CA PRO A 214 -1.45 15.53 14.90
C PRO A 214 -1.35 17.04 15.16
N ARG A 215 -0.37 17.47 15.98
CA ARG A 215 -0.17 18.87 16.43
C ARG A 215 -0.23 19.91 15.30
N ALA A 216 0.12 19.55 14.07
CA ALA A 216 0.08 20.43 12.90
C ALA A 216 -1.33 20.96 12.57
N ILE A 217 -2.38 20.18 12.82
CA ILE A 217 -3.77 20.56 12.49
C ILE A 217 -4.39 21.46 13.58
N ARG A 218 -3.91 21.39 14.83
CA ARG A 218 -4.37 22.27 15.93
C ARG A 218 -4.14 23.76 15.65
N LYS A 219 -3.08 24.12 14.90
CA LYS A 219 -2.75 25.53 14.61
C LYS A 219 -3.70 26.25 13.64
N ARG A 220 -4.55 25.53 12.88
CA ARG A 220 -5.53 26.17 11.97
C ARG A 220 -6.86 26.56 12.62
N LYS A 221 -7.20 26.02 13.80
CA LYS A 221 -8.47 26.35 14.48
C LYS A 221 -8.43 27.64 15.32
N GLY A 222 -7.30 28.36 15.36
CA GLY A 222 -7.11 29.55 16.21
C GLY A 222 -7.08 30.91 15.51
N ARG A 223 -7.11 30.99 14.18
CA ARG A 223 -7.17 32.29 13.48
C ARG A 223 -8.62 32.63 13.14
N ARG A 224 -9.25 33.45 14.00
CA ARG A 224 -10.38 34.29 13.57
C ARG A 224 -9.90 35.10 12.37
N ILE A 225 -10.55 34.91 11.23
CA ILE A 225 -10.40 35.80 10.07
C ILE A 225 -11.01 37.13 10.52
N ALA A 226 -10.18 38.12 10.84
CA ALA A 226 -10.65 39.48 10.94
C ALA A 226 -11.12 39.90 9.55
N ALA A 227 -12.39 40.26 9.41
CA ALA A 227 -12.93 40.83 8.19
C ALA A 227 -12.15 42.11 7.87
N ALA A 228 -11.47 42.14 6.72
CA ALA A 228 -10.88 43.36 6.21
C ALA A 228 -12.01 44.31 5.77
N PRO A 229 -11.96 45.62 6.10
CA PRO A 229 -12.97 46.56 5.65
C PRO A 229 -12.84 46.76 4.13
N PHE A 230 -13.99 46.70 3.46
CA PHE A 230 -14.14 46.96 2.04
C PHE A 230 -13.71 48.41 1.75
N SER A 231 -12.56 48.58 1.09
CA SER A 231 -12.08 49.89 0.64
C SER A 231 -12.86 50.31 -0.61
N SER A 232 -13.64 51.39 -0.49
CA SER A 232 -14.36 52.06 -1.56
C SER A 232 -13.41 52.91 -2.41
N LYS A 233 -12.92 52.36 -3.52
CA LYS A 233 -12.37 53.16 -4.63
C LYS A 233 -12.80 52.59 -5.97
N LEU A 234 -13.97 53.00 -6.42
CA LEU A 234 -14.38 53.01 -7.83
C LEU A 234 -15.45 54.09 -8.03
N GLN A 235 -14.99 55.34 -8.02
CA GLN A 235 -15.70 56.48 -8.60
C GLN A 235 -14.69 57.28 -9.43
N SER A 236 -14.77 57.10 -10.76
CA SER A 236 -14.71 58.16 -11.78
C SER A 236 -14.24 57.57 -13.12
N LEU A 237 -15.18 56.99 -13.86
CA LEU A 237 -15.08 56.84 -15.31
C LEU A 237 -16.51 56.92 -15.87
N ARG A 238 -17.10 58.11 -15.75
CA ARG A 238 -18.28 58.54 -16.51
C ARG A 238 -18.22 60.06 -16.74
N THR A 239 -17.48 60.44 -17.77
CA THR A 239 -17.87 61.52 -18.69
C THR A 239 -17.87 60.82 -20.05
N GLY A 240 -18.98 60.63 -20.76
CA GLY A 240 -20.12 61.52 -20.95
C GLY A 240 -20.08 61.99 -22.40
N LEU A 241 -20.47 61.10 -23.33
CA LEU A 241 -20.75 61.43 -24.73
C LEU A 241 -21.78 62.57 -24.81
N ARG A 242 -21.46 63.62 -25.58
CA ARG A 242 -22.33 64.51 -26.40
C ARG A 242 -21.34 65.22 -27.35
N SER A 243 -21.53 65.47 -28.64
CA SER A 243 -22.65 65.42 -29.59
C SER A 243 -22.00 65.77 -30.96
N GLY A 244 -22.20 65.01 -32.03
CA GLY A 244 -23.03 65.52 -33.14
C GLY A 244 -22.27 65.83 -34.46
N ARG A 245 -22.29 64.85 -35.38
CA ARG A 245 -22.64 64.96 -36.84
C ARG A 245 -21.75 65.78 -37.82
N PRO A 246 -21.92 65.61 -39.15
CA PRO A 246 -20.83 65.16 -40.05
C PRO A 246 -20.47 66.15 -41.18
N ARG A 247 -19.36 65.88 -41.87
CA ARG A 247 -19.20 65.90 -43.34
C ARG A 247 -17.89 65.23 -43.73
#